data_AF-A0A969E5U3-F1
#
_entry.id   AF-A0A969E5U3-F1
#
_cell.length_a   1.000
_cell.length_b   1.000
_cell.length_c   1.000
_cell.angle_alpha   90.00
_cell.angle_beta   90.00
_cell.angle_gamma   90.00
#
_symmetry.space_group_name_H-M   'P 1'
#
loop_
_entity.id
_entity.type
_entity.pdbx_description
1 polymer ?
#
loop_
_entity_poly.entity_id
_entity_poly.type
_entity_poly.pdbx_seq_one_letter_code
_entity_poly.pdbx_strand_id
1 'polypeptide(L)'
;MKKYISILVLFCNTILTAQNAYFPDKNWETRTPFELNMNAALVDSAVSFALNNEVKLDYDLRIANLKSYVREPDYKILGPMRHRGKPAGVILKNGYIVAKWGDIDRVDMTFSVTKSYLATIAGLAVDSKLINNVDEKVAQYVWDGTFEGAHNASITWRHLLTQSSDWSG
;
A
#
# COMPACT_ATOMS: atom_id res chain seq x y z
N MET A 1 -70.62 31.15 -1.63
CA MET A 1 -69.79 30.31 -2.53
C MET A 1 -68.36 30.29 -1.99
N LYS A 2 -67.93 29.17 -1.39
CA LYS A 2 -66.57 29.05 -0.83
C LYS A 2 -65.61 28.63 -1.95
N LYS A 3 -64.63 29.49 -2.28
CA LYS A 3 -63.54 29.17 -3.22
C LYS A 3 -62.46 28.40 -2.46
N TYR A 4 -62.23 27.15 -2.82
CA TYR A 4 -61.09 26.38 -2.35
C TYR A 4 -59.91 26.60 -3.30
N ILE A 5 -58.79 27.10 -2.77
CA ILE A 5 -57.53 27.22 -3.51
C ILE A 5 -56.75 25.93 -3.24
N SER A 6 -56.62 25.10 -4.26
CA SER A 6 -55.73 23.93 -4.22
C SER A 6 -54.31 24.36 -4.60
N ILE A 7 -53.39 24.29 -3.65
CA ILE A 7 -51.95 24.47 -3.90
C ILE A 7 -51.39 23.13 -4.37
N LEU A 8 -50.93 23.08 -5.62
CA LEU A 8 -50.22 21.95 -6.19
C LEU A 8 -48.73 22.05 -5.80
N VAL A 9 -48.30 21.20 -4.87
CA VAL A 9 -46.87 21.08 -4.51
C VAL A 9 -46.22 20.10 -5.47
N LEU A 10 -45.41 20.59 -6.41
CA LEU A 10 -44.54 19.75 -7.23
C LEU A 10 -43.34 19.28 -6.40
N PHE A 11 -43.31 17.99 -6.07
CA PHE A 11 -42.10 17.32 -5.59
C PHE A 11 -41.19 17.05 -6.79
N CYS A 12 -40.14 17.87 -6.95
CA CYS A 12 -39.05 17.57 -7.88
C CYS A 12 -38.15 16.53 -7.22
N ASN A 13 -38.22 15.27 -7.67
CA ASN A 13 -37.29 14.23 -7.25
C ASN A 13 -35.93 14.49 -7.93
N THR A 14 -35.02 15.17 -7.24
CA THR A 14 -33.62 15.19 -7.66
C THR A 14 -33.02 13.82 -7.35
N ILE A 15 -32.73 13.04 -8.38
CA ILE A 15 -31.88 11.87 -8.25
C ILE A 15 -30.47 12.40 -7.95
N LEU A 16 -30.12 12.46 -6.66
CA LEU A 16 -28.75 12.65 -6.22
C LEU A 16 -27.97 11.39 -6.62
N THR A 17 -27.32 11.43 -7.78
CA THR A 17 -26.24 10.48 -8.06
C THR A 17 -25.13 10.77 -7.04
N ALA A 18 -24.97 9.88 -6.06
CA ALA A 18 -23.72 9.81 -5.31
C ALA A 18 -22.58 9.76 -6.34
N GLN A 19 -21.49 10.49 -6.08
CA GLN A 19 -20.33 10.48 -6.99
C GLN A 19 -19.93 9.03 -7.26
N ASN A 20 -20.01 8.61 -8.53
CA ASN A 20 -19.53 7.30 -8.93
C ASN A 20 -18.04 7.25 -8.60
N ALA A 21 -17.68 6.43 -7.61
CA ALA A 21 -16.30 6.23 -7.23
C ALA A 21 -15.55 5.63 -8.42
N TYR A 22 -14.47 6.30 -8.83
CA TYR A 22 -13.58 5.77 -9.85
C TYR A 22 -12.56 4.86 -9.21
N PHE A 23 -12.62 3.59 -9.58
CA PHE A 23 -11.59 2.60 -9.26
C PHE A 23 -10.86 2.29 -10.57
N PRO A 24 -9.58 2.70 -10.70
CA PRO A 24 -8.83 2.47 -11.93
C PRO A 24 -8.62 0.98 -12.18
N ASP A 25 -8.61 0.60 -13.45
CA ASP A 25 -8.20 -0.74 -13.88
C ASP A 25 -6.69 -0.77 -14.19
N LYS A 26 -6.29 -1.38 -15.32
CA LYS A 26 -4.91 -1.32 -15.81
C LYS A 26 -4.51 0.09 -16.27
N ASN A 27 -5.45 0.87 -16.80
CA ASN A 27 -5.19 2.18 -17.39
C ASN A 27 -5.69 3.27 -16.44
N TRP A 28 -4.76 3.99 -15.82
CA TRP A 28 -5.10 5.05 -14.88
C TRP A 28 -5.31 6.38 -15.60
N GLU A 29 -6.48 6.96 -15.41
CA GLU A 29 -6.77 8.34 -15.83
C GLU A 29 -5.93 9.35 -15.03
N THR A 30 -5.41 10.36 -15.73
CA THR A 30 -4.73 11.51 -15.14
C THR A 30 -5.66 12.71 -15.17
N ARG A 31 -5.72 13.46 -14.06
CA ARG A 31 -6.46 14.72 -13.95
C ARG A 31 -5.58 15.79 -13.35
N THR A 32 -5.83 17.03 -13.73
CA THR A 32 -5.14 18.19 -13.16
C THR A 32 -5.50 18.37 -11.69
N PRO A 33 -4.64 19.03 -10.89
CA PRO A 33 -4.98 19.40 -9.53
C PRO A 33 -6.33 20.13 -9.43
N PHE A 34 -6.61 21.06 -10.36
CA PHE A 34 -7.84 21.84 -10.39
C PHE A 34 -9.09 20.95 -10.52
N GLU A 35 -9.09 19.99 -11.43
CA GLU A 35 -10.22 19.05 -11.64
C GLU A 35 -10.52 18.19 -10.40
N LEU A 36 -9.56 18.06 -9.49
CA LEU A 36 -9.68 17.28 -8.25
C LEU A 36 -9.75 18.17 -6.99
N ASN A 37 -9.98 19.48 -7.15
CA ASN A 37 -10.02 20.46 -6.07
C ASN A 37 -8.74 20.48 -5.22
N MET A 38 -7.59 20.27 -5.86
CA MET A 38 -6.27 20.36 -5.25
C MET A 38 -5.55 21.65 -5.70
N ASN A 39 -4.75 22.22 -4.80
CA ASN A 39 -3.94 23.39 -5.12
C ASN A 39 -2.74 22.99 -5.98
N ALA A 40 -2.67 23.48 -7.21
CA ALA A 40 -1.60 23.14 -8.16
C ALA A 40 -0.20 23.50 -7.64
N ALA A 41 -0.02 24.68 -7.04
CA ALA A 41 1.27 25.11 -6.52
C ALA A 41 1.78 24.20 -5.37
N LEU A 42 0.88 23.67 -4.54
CA LEU A 42 1.26 22.70 -3.49
C LEU A 42 1.64 21.33 -4.06
N VAL A 43 0.94 20.87 -5.10
CA VAL A 43 1.30 19.64 -5.82
C VAL A 43 2.68 19.79 -6.45
N ASP A 44 2.92 20.89 -7.17
CA ASP A 44 4.22 21.18 -7.80
C ASP A 44 5.34 21.32 -6.77
N SER A 45 5.05 21.93 -5.61
CA SER A 45 5.99 22.03 -4.50
C SER A 45 6.36 20.65 -3.95
N ALA A 46 5.39 19.74 -3.78
CA ALA A 46 5.64 18.38 -3.32
C ALA A 46 6.49 17.57 -4.31
N VAL A 47 6.20 17.67 -5.61
CA VAL A 47 7.01 17.02 -6.66
C VAL A 47 8.42 17.58 -6.67
N SER A 48 8.56 18.91 -6.63
CA SER A 48 9.86 19.57 -6.61
C SER A 48 10.67 19.17 -5.37
N PHE A 49 10.02 19.06 -4.21
CA PHE A 49 10.66 18.58 -2.99
C PHE A 49 11.18 17.16 -3.18
N ALA A 50 10.37 16.23 -3.72
CA ALA A 50 10.78 14.84 -3.94
C ALA A 50 11.98 14.73 -4.90
N LEU A 51 12.00 15.53 -5.97
CA LEU A 51 13.10 15.56 -6.94
C LEU A 51 14.39 16.14 -6.36
N ASN A 52 14.28 17.20 -5.54
CA ASN A 52 15.44 17.91 -4.99
C ASN A 52 16.03 17.23 -3.74
N ASN A 53 15.31 16.29 -3.13
CA ASN A 53 15.71 15.61 -1.90
C ASN A 53 15.94 14.11 -2.13
N GLU A 54 16.57 13.75 -3.24
CA GLU A 54 16.97 12.38 -3.51
C GLU A 54 17.84 11.81 -2.36
N VAL A 55 17.58 10.55 -2.02
CA VAL A 55 18.39 9.83 -1.02
C VAL A 55 19.83 9.66 -1.50
N LYS A 56 20.78 9.99 -0.62
CA LYS A 56 22.23 9.78 -0.84
C LYS A 56 22.63 8.33 -0.56
N LEU A 57 21.96 7.40 -1.23
CA LEU A 57 22.23 5.96 -1.17
C LEU A 57 22.98 5.54 -2.43
N ASP A 58 23.93 4.59 -2.30
CA ASP A 58 24.61 4.00 -3.44
C ASP A 58 23.60 3.49 -4.49
N TYR A 59 23.92 3.72 -5.76
CA TYR A 59 23.07 3.26 -6.86
C TYR A 59 23.07 1.72 -6.97
N ASP A 60 24.20 1.06 -6.71
CA ASP A 60 24.26 -0.40 -6.59
C ASP A 60 23.70 -0.81 -5.21
N LEU A 61 22.51 -1.42 -5.21
CA LEU A 61 21.86 -1.80 -3.96
C LEU A 61 22.62 -2.89 -3.20
N ARG A 62 23.54 -3.63 -3.83
CA ARG A 62 24.42 -4.57 -3.09
C ARG A 62 25.32 -3.80 -2.12
N ILE A 63 25.94 -2.74 -2.61
CA ILE A 63 26.82 -1.88 -1.80
C ILE A 63 26.01 -1.18 -0.71
N ALA A 64 24.87 -0.59 -1.09
CA ALA A 64 23.97 0.09 -0.14
C ALA A 64 23.55 -0.84 1.02
N ASN A 65 23.19 -2.07 0.67
CA ASN A 65 22.69 -3.06 1.61
C ASN A 65 23.81 -3.61 2.51
N LEU A 66 24.97 -3.99 1.95
CA LEU A 66 26.13 -4.40 2.74
C LEU A 66 26.60 -3.32 3.73
N LYS A 67 26.59 -2.04 3.32
CA LYS A 67 26.90 -0.92 4.22
C LYS A 67 25.87 -0.78 5.34
N SER A 68 24.59 -1.00 5.05
CA SER A 68 23.50 -0.87 6.03
C SER A 68 23.58 -1.91 7.14
N TYR A 69 24.06 -3.12 6.82
CA TYR A 69 24.12 -4.26 7.75
C TYR A 69 25.55 -4.65 8.13
N VAL A 70 26.51 -3.73 8.00
CA VAL A 70 27.93 -4.01 8.28
C VAL A 70 28.22 -4.48 9.72
N ARG A 71 27.32 -4.18 10.66
CA ARG A 71 27.42 -4.59 12.07
C ARG A 71 26.68 -5.88 12.40
N GLU A 72 25.92 -6.43 11.45
CA GLU A 72 25.21 -7.69 11.66
C GLU A 72 26.16 -8.87 11.43
N PRO A 73 26.30 -9.81 12.39
CA PRO A 73 27.13 -10.99 12.21
C PRO A 73 26.60 -11.84 11.05
N ASP A 74 27.53 -12.37 10.25
CA ASP A 74 27.24 -13.29 9.13
C ASP A 74 26.24 -12.78 8.09
N TYR A 75 26.06 -11.46 7.97
CA TYR A 75 25.15 -10.87 6.99
C TYR A 75 25.56 -11.23 5.57
N LYS A 76 24.62 -11.78 4.81
CA LYS A 76 24.80 -12.13 3.41
C LYS A 76 23.54 -11.83 2.60
N ILE A 77 23.75 -11.43 1.36
CA ILE A 77 22.69 -11.25 0.38
C ILE A 77 22.29 -12.62 -0.16
N LEU A 78 21.03 -13.03 0.02
CA LEU A 78 20.51 -14.35 -0.36
C LEU A 78 19.82 -14.42 -1.74
N GLY A 79 20.01 -13.42 -2.59
CA GLY A 79 19.36 -13.37 -3.89
C GLY A 79 19.89 -12.27 -4.80
N PRO A 80 19.33 -12.14 -6.01
CA PRO A 80 19.73 -11.10 -6.94
C PRO A 80 19.43 -9.72 -6.36
N MET A 81 20.33 -8.79 -6.64
CA MET A 81 20.13 -7.36 -6.39
C MET A 81 20.37 -6.60 -7.68
N ARG A 82 19.82 -5.39 -7.75
CA ARG A 82 19.91 -4.52 -8.91
C ARG A 82 20.33 -3.12 -8.49
N HIS A 83 20.71 -2.32 -9.46
CA HIS A 83 20.84 -0.88 -9.22
C HIS A 83 19.45 -0.30 -8.91
N ARG A 84 19.35 0.72 -8.05
CA ARG A 84 18.08 1.45 -7.84
C ARG A 84 17.78 2.41 -8.99
N GLY A 85 16.52 2.81 -9.14
CA GLY A 85 16.13 3.88 -10.05
C GLY A 85 16.48 5.28 -9.51
N LYS A 86 16.28 6.30 -10.36
CA LYS A 86 16.17 7.70 -9.94
C LYS A 86 14.88 7.90 -9.10
N PRO A 87 14.70 9.04 -8.40
CA PRO A 87 13.48 9.31 -7.67
C PRO A 87 12.27 9.23 -8.59
N ALA A 88 11.29 8.44 -8.20
CA ALA A 88 10.03 8.28 -8.91
C ALA A 88 8.87 8.24 -7.91
N GLY A 89 7.69 8.65 -8.36
CA GLY A 89 6.51 8.60 -7.51
C GLY A 89 5.26 9.14 -8.19
N VAL A 90 4.15 8.99 -7.49
CA VAL A 90 2.81 9.36 -7.97
C VAL A 90 2.03 9.98 -6.82
N ILE A 91 1.24 11.01 -7.13
CA ILE A 91 0.21 11.54 -6.23
C ILE A 91 -1.14 11.10 -6.77
N LEU A 92 -1.93 10.45 -5.92
CA LEU A 92 -3.23 9.91 -6.26
C LEU A 92 -4.33 10.61 -5.48
N LYS A 93 -5.47 10.89 -6.13
CA LYS A 93 -6.67 11.40 -5.47
C LYS A 93 -7.90 10.81 -6.14
N ASN A 94 -8.74 10.15 -5.33
CA ASN A 94 -10.01 9.54 -5.77
C ASN A 94 -9.85 8.60 -6.97
N GLY A 95 -8.77 7.80 -6.99
CA GLY A 95 -8.47 6.87 -8.09
C GLY A 95 -7.72 7.49 -9.29
N TYR A 96 -7.58 8.81 -9.35
CA TYR A 96 -6.90 9.50 -10.45
C TYR A 96 -5.44 9.81 -10.12
N ILE A 97 -4.59 9.79 -11.15
CA ILE A 97 -3.23 10.34 -11.08
C ILE A 97 -3.33 11.86 -11.16
N VAL A 98 -2.73 12.55 -10.19
CA VAL A 98 -2.68 14.02 -10.15
C VAL A 98 -1.34 14.53 -10.65
N ALA A 99 -0.26 13.83 -10.26
CA ALA A 99 1.09 14.11 -10.69
C ALA A 99 1.91 12.82 -10.65
N LYS A 100 2.92 12.75 -11.52
CA LYS A 100 3.93 11.69 -11.54
C LYS A 100 5.29 12.30 -11.84
N TRP A 101 6.34 11.71 -11.30
CA TRP A 101 7.71 12.09 -11.59
C TRP A 101 8.59 10.83 -11.67
N GLY A 102 9.69 10.93 -12.42
CA GLY A 102 10.58 9.81 -12.66
C GLY A 102 9.94 8.70 -13.50
N ASP A 103 10.60 7.55 -13.50
CA ASP A 103 10.16 6.34 -14.20
C ASP A 103 9.39 5.44 -13.23
N ILE A 104 8.06 5.57 -13.23
CA ILE A 104 7.15 4.83 -12.34
C ILE A 104 6.87 3.40 -12.81
N ASP A 105 7.21 3.07 -14.05
CA ASP A 105 6.97 1.74 -14.64
C ASP A 105 8.18 0.81 -14.45
N ARG A 106 9.30 1.37 -13.96
CA ARG A 106 10.50 0.62 -13.64
C ARG A 106 10.25 -0.36 -12.50
N VAL A 107 10.54 -1.63 -12.76
CA VAL A 107 10.67 -2.65 -11.70
C VAL A 107 11.83 -2.26 -10.76
N ASP A 108 11.57 -2.11 -9.46
CA ASP A 108 12.57 -1.81 -8.44
C ASP A 108 12.54 -2.78 -7.25
N MET A 109 13.59 -2.78 -6.44
CA MET A 109 13.60 -3.51 -5.17
C MET A 109 12.72 -2.76 -4.16
N THR A 110 11.62 -3.37 -3.75
CA THR A 110 10.61 -2.74 -2.88
C THR A 110 10.88 -2.97 -1.38
N PHE A 111 11.83 -3.85 -1.02
CA PHE A 111 12.24 -4.14 0.35
C PHE A 111 11.03 -4.40 1.27
N SER A 112 10.90 -3.67 2.38
CA SER A 112 9.84 -3.86 3.36
C SER A 112 8.43 -3.52 2.87
N VAL A 113 8.26 -2.87 1.71
CA VAL A 113 6.94 -2.75 1.07
C VAL A 113 6.36 -4.15 0.77
N THR A 114 7.21 -5.17 0.62
CA THR A 114 6.79 -6.58 0.50
C THR A 114 5.81 -7.00 1.61
N LYS A 115 5.97 -6.46 2.83
CA LYS A 115 5.10 -6.76 3.96
C LYS A 115 3.64 -6.33 3.71
N SER A 116 3.43 -5.24 2.96
CA SER A 116 2.07 -4.81 2.59
C SER A 116 1.41 -5.80 1.63
N TYR A 117 2.16 -6.36 0.67
CA TYR A 117 1.62 -7.42 -0.20
C TYR A 117 1.26 -8.66 0.62
N LEU A 118 2.14 -9.08 1.54
CA LEU A 118 1.88 -10.22 2.41
C LEU A 118 0.66 -10.00 3.32
N ALA A 119 0.48 -8.80 3.87
CA ALA A 119 -0.69 -8.45 4.66
C ALA A 119 -1.99 -8.52 3.83
N THR A 120 -1.98 -8.02 2.59
CA THR A 120 -3.13 -8.14 1.67
C THR A 120 -3.43 -9.59 1.34
N ILE A 121 -2.41 -10.40 1.05
CA ILE A 121 -2.58 -11.84 0.76
C ILE A 121 -3.15 -12.58 1.98
N ALA A 122 -2.70 -12.25 3.19
CA ALA A 122 -3.26 -12.82 4.41
C ALA A 122 -4.74 -12.46 4.59
N GLY A 123 -5.12 -11.21 4.30
CA GLY A 123 -6.54 -10.81 4.28
C GLY A 123 -7.37 -11.62 3.28
N LEU A 124 -6.87 -11.80 2.05
CA LEU A 124 -7.52 -12.64 1.04
C LEU A 124 -7.63 -14.12 1.47
N ALA A 125 -6.61 -14.64 2.17
CA ALA A 125 -6.63 -16.00 2.71
C ALA A 125 -7.68 -16.16 3.81
N VAL A 126 -7.89 -15.14 4.65
CA VAL A 126 -8.99 -15.11 5.64
C VAL A 126 -10.34 -15.07 4.95
N ASP A 127 -10.53 -14.18 3.97
CA ASP A 127 -11.78 -14.10 3.19
C ASP A 127 -12.11 -15.42 2.47
N SER A 128 -11.07 -16.11 2.00
CA SER A 128 -11.17 -17.42 1.35
C SER A 128 -11.28 -18.59 2.32
N LYS A 129 -11.29 -18.36 3.64
CA LYS A 129 -11.31 -19.37 4.70
C LYS A 129 -10.13 -20.36 4.65
N LEU A 130 -9.00 -19.94 4.07
CA LEU A 130 -7.73 -20.66 4.14
C LEU A 130 -7.03 -20.40 5.49
N ILE A 131 -7.27 -19.25 6.09
CA ILE A 131 -7.01 -18.97 7.51
C ILE A 131 -8.39 -18.75 8.15
N ASN A 132 -8.82 -19.65 9.03
CA ASN A 132 -10.18 -19.53 9.58
C ASN A 132 -10.29 -18.37 10.57
N ASN A 133 -9.27 -18.19 11.41
CA ASN A 133 -9.19 -17.08 12.36
C ASN A 133 -7.73 -16.67 12.55
N VAL A 134 -7.46 -15.37 12.58
CA VAL A 134 -6.12 -14.83 12.84
C VAL A 134 -5.60 -15.15 14.26
N ASP A 135 -6.48 -15.53 15.18
CA ASP A 135 -6.12 -15.98 16.53
C ASP A 135 -5.72 -17.48 16.58
N GLU A 136 -5.79 -18.20 15.47
CA GLU A 136 -5.27 -19.57 15.40
C GLU A 136 -3.75 -19.60 15.33
N LYS A 137 -3.19 -20.69 15.87
CA LYS A 137 -1.76 -20.93 15.92
C LYS A 137 -1.23 -21.21 14.51
N VAL A 138 -0.13 -20.56 14.15
CA VAL A 138 0.51 -20.73 12.83
C VAL A 138 1.00 -22.18 12.63
N ALA A 139 1.40 -22.86 13.71
CA ALA A 139 1.79 -24.26 13.70
C ALA A 139 0.72 -25.24 13.17
N GLN A 140 -0.55 -24.82 13.09
CA GLN A 140 -1.61 -25.62 12.46
C GLN A 140 -1.51 -25.62 10.92
N TYR A 141 -0.85 -24.61 10.35
CA TYR A 141 -0.78 -24.34 8.91
C TYR A 141 0.60 -24.58 8.33
N VAL A 142 1.65 -24.41 9.13
CA VAL A 142 3.06 -24.52 8.72
C VAL A 142 3.69 -25.70 9.45
N TRP A 143 4.09 -26.73 8.70
CA TRP A 143 4.53 -28.03 9.22
C TRP A 143 6.01 -28.34 8.95
N ASP A 144 6.83 -27.33 8.69
CA ASP A 144 8.26 -27.46 8.39
C ASP A 144 9.16 -27.46 9.64
N GLY A 145 8.55 -27.47 10.84
CA GLY A 145 9.25 -27.43 12.11
C GLY A 145 9.59 -26.02 12.64
N THR A 146 9.40 -24.96 11.85
CA THR A 146 9.79 -23.58 12.23
C THR A 146 8.97 -23.00 13.39
N PHE A 147 7.82 -23.60 13.70
CA PHE A 147 6.94 -23.21 14.81
C PHE A 147 6.93 -24.23 15.97
N GLU A 148 7.92 -25.12 16.04
CA GLU A 148 8.06 -26.04 17.17
C GLU A 148 8.59 -25.36 18.44
N GLY A 149 8.45 -26.05 19.58
CA GLY A 149 8.92 -25.55 20.89
C GLY A 149 7.89 -24.70 21.63
N ALA A 150 8.12 -24.49 22.93
CA ALA A 150 7.15 -23.86 23.83
C ALA A 150 6.77 -22.44 23.41
N HIS A 151 7.74 -21.66 22.94
CA HIS A 151 7.53 -20.27 22.50
C HIS A 151 6.84 -20.22 21.13
N ASN A 152 7.49 -20.72 20.08
CA ASN A 152 6.98 -20.54 18.72
C ASN A 152 5.63 -21.25 18.50
N ALA A 153 5.35 -22.37 19.18
CA ALA A 153 4.05 -23.05 19.08
C ALA A 153 2.87 -22.27 19.66
N SER A 154 3.14 -21.18 20.39
CA SER A 154 2.11 -20.25 20.89
C SER A 154 1.79 -19.11 19.90
N ILE A 155 2.59 -18.94 18.85
CA ILE A 155 2.46 -17.84 17.90
C ILE A 155 1.20 -18.02 17.04
N THR A 156 0.40 -16.96 16.96
CA THR A 156 -0.79 -16.88 16.12
C THR A 156 -0.52 -16.07 14.86
N TRP A 157 -1.41 -16.16 13.87
CA TRP A 157 -1.35 -15.28 12.69
C TRP A 157 -1.41 -13.80 13.07
N ARG A 158 -2.21 -13.44 14.08
CA ARG A 158 -2.27 -12.07 14.61
C ARG A 158 -0.88 -11.60 15.03
N HIS A 159 -0.16 -12.40 15.83
CA HIS A 159 1.18 -12.04 16.27
C HIS A 159 2.15 -11.76 15.10
N LEU A 160 2.10 -12.56 14.03
CA LEU A 160 2.92 -12.32 12.84
C LEU A 160 2.49 -11.03 12.10
N LEU A 161 1.18 -10.84 11.90
CA LEU A 161 0.63 -9.70 11.16
C LEU A 161 0.78 -8.36 11.91
N THR A 162 0.94 -8.40 13.24
CA THR A 162 1.12 -7.21 14.09
C THR A 162 2.55 -7.07 14.64
N GLN A 163 3.50 -7.88 14.16
CA GLN A 163 4.91 -7.84 14.59
C GLN A 163 5.10 -7.97 16.11
N SER A 164 4.34 -8.88 16.74
CA SER A 164 4.37 -9.11 18.19
C SER A 164 4.60 -10.57 18.57
N SER A 165 5.18 -11.37 17.65
CA SER A 165 5.42 -12.81 17.86
C SER A 165 6.68 -13.12 18.64
N ASP A 166 7.69 -12.23 18.56
CA ASP A 166 9.04 -12.49 19.03
C ASP A 166 9.58 -13.86 18.55
N TRP A 167 9.25 -14.23 17.31
CA TRP A 167 9.62 -15.54 16.74
C TRP A 167 11.13 -15.74 16.78
N SER A 168 11.57 -16.94 17.14
CA SER A 168 13.00 -17.29 17.28
C SER A 168 13.40 -18.43 16.34
N GLY A 169 14.51 -18.27 15.62
CA GLY A 169 15.10 -19.28 14.74
C GLY A 169 16.06 -18.67 13.71
#